data_AF-A0A954PBG5-F1
#
_entry.id   AF-A0A954PBG5-F1
#
_cell.length_a   1.000
_cell.length_b   1.000
_cell.length_c   1.000
_cell.angle_alpha   90.00
_cell.angle_beta   90.00
_cell.angle_gamma   90.00
#
_symmetry.space_group_name_H-M   'P 1'
#
loop_
_entity.id
_entity.type
_entity.pdbx_description
1 polymer ?
#
loop_
_entity_poly.entity_id
_entity_poly.type
_entity_poly.pdbx_seq_one_letter_code
_entity_poly.pdbx_strand_id
1 'polypeptide(L)' 'MAKPAFEISRGLIKVRIWQRKTKNGVRFSLTVVRLFRNGDQWKESTRLGRDDIPLVRLLLDRAHTWLLNQDDEPL' A
#
# COMPACT_ATOMS: atom_id res chain seq x y z
N MET A 1 13.43 -8.75 5.99
CA MET A 1 12.64 -7.75 5.25
C MET A 1 11.68 -7.09 6.22
N ALA A 2 11.48 -5.77 6.16
CA ALA A 2 10.49 -5.11 7.02
C ALA A 2 9.08 -5.64 6.68
N LYS A 3 8.19 -5.72 7.67
CA LYS A 3 6.76 -6.02 7.46
C LYS A 3 6.01 -4.70 7.28
N PRO A 4 5.07 -4.60 6.31
CA PRO A 4 4.23 -3.41 6.21
C PRO A 4 3.38 -3.26 7.48
N ALA A 5 3.19 -2.01 7.92
CA ALA A 5 2.30 -1.67 9.02
C ALA A 5 0.83 -1.91 8.64
N PHE A 6 0.52 -1.72 7.37
CA PHE A 6 -0.80 -1.99 6.79
C PHE A 6 -0.64 -2.53 5.37
N GLU A 7 -1.39 -3.57 5.03
CA GLU A 7 -1.46 -4.14 3.68
C GLU A 7 -2.92 -4.45 3.36
N ILE A 8 -3.36 -4.04 2.16
CA ILE A 8 -4.70 -4.33 1.65
C ILE A 8 -4.61 -4.68 0.16
N SER A 9 -5.45 -5.62 -0.29
CA SER A 9 -5.51 -6.06 -1.68
C SER A 9 -6.94 -6.18 -2.19
N ARG A 10 -7.11 -5.99 -3.49
CA ARG A 10 -8.36 -6.26 -4.22
C ARG A 10 -8.02 -6.67 -5.65
N GLY A 11 -8.44 -7.88 -6.03
CA GLY A 11 -8.04 -8.46 -7.31
C GLY A 11 -6.52 -8.55 -7.40
N LEU A 12 -5.96 -8.01 -8.48
CA LEU A 12 -4.52 -7.97 -8.69
C LEU A 12 -3.84 -6.75 -8.08
N ILE A 13 -4.56 -5.78 -7.53
CA ILE A 13 -3.95 -4.57 -6.95
C ILE A 13 -3.72 -4.76 -5.46
N LYS A 14 -2.55 -4.33 -5.01
CA LYS A 14 -2.14 -4.35 -3.62
C LYS A 14 -1.54 -3.00 -3.21
N VAL A 15 -1.94 -2.52 -2.05
CA VAL A 15 -1.38 -1.33 -1.40
C VAL A 15 -0.74 -1.74 -0.08
N ARG A 16 0.46 -1.22 0.17
CA ARG A 16 1.22 -1.40 1.41
C ARG A 16 1.59 -0.06 1.99
N ILE A 17 1.53 0.06 3.32
CA ILE A 17 2.05 1.19 4.07
C ILE A 17 3.18 0.68 4.97
N TRP A 18 4.28 1.40 4.94
CA TRP A 18 5.49 1.11 5.68
C TRP A 18 5.72 2.19 6.71
N GLN A 19 5.91 1.80 7.96
CA GLN A 19 6.30 2.70 9.04
C GLN A 19 7.82 2.79 9.14
N ARG A 20 8.34 4.01 9.26
CA ARG A 20 9.76 4.29 9.47
C ARG A 20 9.90 5.20 10.68
N LYS A 21 10.76 4.83 11.62
CA LYS A 21 11.15 5.70 12.73
C LYS A 21 12.26 6.63 12.25
N THR A 22 12.07 7.93 12.40
CA THR A 22 13.08 8.95 12.11
C THR A 22 13.43 9.71 13.38
N LYS A 23 14.50 10.51 13.35
CA LYS A 23 14.84 11.41 14.48
C LYS A 23 13.70 12.40 14.79
N ASN A 24 12.85 12.69 13.82
CA ASN A 24 11.76 13.66 13.90
C ASN A 24 10.39 12.97 14.00
N GLY A 25 10.34 11.77 14.56
CA GLY A 25 9.11 11.00 14.76
C GLY A 25 8.85 9.91 13.72
N VAL A 26 7.64 9.37 13.76
CA VAL A 26 7.18 8.31 12.86
C VAL A 26 6.82 8.90 11.50
N ARG A 27 7.26 8.25 10.42
CA ARG A 27 6.88 8.57 9.04
C ARG A 27 6.31 7.33 8.37
N PHE A 28 5.29 7.53 7.55
CA PHE A 28 4.71 6.49 6.72
C PHE A 28 5.07 6.71 5.25
N SER A 29 5.32 5.61 4.52
CA SER A 29 5.46 5.60 3.06
C SER A 29 4.55 4.52 2.49
N LEU A 30 3.93 4.76 1.33
CA LEU A 30 3.10 3.75 0.68
C LEU A 30 3.74 3.15 -0.58
N THR A 31 3.27 1.98 -0.97
CA THR A 31 3.57 1.35 -2.26
C THR A 31 2.29 0.78 -2.85
N VAL A 32 2.06 1.02 -4.14
CA VAL A 32 0.97 0.42 -4.91
C VAL A 32 1.58 -0.48 -5.98
N VAL A 33 1.13 -1.72 -6.06
CA VAL A 33 1.60 -2.69 -7.04
C VAL A 33 0.45 -3.47 -7.66
N ARG A 34 0.67 -3.96 -8.87
CA ARG A 34 -0.14 -4.99 -9.52
C ARG A 34 0.57 -6.33 -9.48
N LEU A 35 -0.15 -7.36 -9.05
CA LEU A 35 0.25 -8.75 -9.15
C LEU A 35 0.04 -9.25 -10.58
N PHE A 36 1.00 -10.02 -11.08
CA PHE A 36 0.90 -10.71 -12.36
C PHE A 36 1.63 -12.05 -12.27
N ARG A 37 1.26 -12.99 -13.14
CA ARG A 37 1.97 -14.27 -13.26
C ARG A 37 3.08 -14.15 -14.30
N ASN A 38 4.26 -14.68 -13.95
CA ASN A 38 5.39 -14.86 -14.85
C ASN A 38 5.82 -16.33 -14.74
N GLY A 39 5.31 -17.16 -15.66
CA GLY A 39 5.33 -18.62 -15.50
C GLY A 39 4.55 -19.04 -14.26
N ASP A 40 5.17 -19.88 -13.43
CA ASP A 40 4.57 -20.38 -12.19
C ASP A 40 4.74 -19.44 -10.99
N GLN A 41 5.36 -18.28 -11.18
CA GLN A 41 5.62 -17.33 -10.11
C GLN A 41 4.72 -16.10 -10.21
N TRP A 42 4.15 -15.72 -9.07
CA TRP A 42 3.55 -14.39 -8.92
C TRP A 42 4.64 -13.35 -8.73
N LYS A 43 4.53 -12.24 -9.45
CA LYS A 43 5.42 -11.09 -9.38
C LYS A 43 4.62 -9.81 -9.21
N GLU A 44 5.32 -8.75 -8.82
CA GLU A 44 4.76 -7.43 -8.61
C GLU A 44 5.28 -6.45 -9.65
N SER A 45 4.43 -5.54 -10.09
CA SER A 45 4.76 -4.47 -11.03
C SER A 45 4.26 -3.15 -10.48
N THR A 46 5.04 -2.08 -10.65
CA THR A 46 4.61 -0.70 -10.43
C THR A 46 3.98 -0.08 -11.68
N ARG A 47 3.96 -0.80 -12.81
CA ARG A 47 3.22 -0.40 -14.01
C ARG A 47 1.76 -0.76 -13.84
N LEU A 48 0.90 0.25 -13.91
CA LEU A 48 -0.54 0.16 -13.75
C LEU A 48 -1.21 0.53 -15.09
N GLY A 49 -2.24 -0.21 -15.47
CA GLY A 49 -3.04 0.04 -16.67
C GLY A 49 -4.31 0.85 -16.36
N ARG A 50 -5.04 1.22 -17.42
CA ARG A 50 -6.32 1.96 -17.31
C ARG A 50 -7.33 1.25 -16.40
N ASP A 51 -7.44 -0.07 -16.52
CA ASP A 51 -8.42 -0.86 -15.77
C ASP A 51 -8.03 -1.03 -14.29
N ASP A 52 -6.79 -0.70 -13.92
CA ASP A 52 -6.36 -0.71 -12.52
C ASP A 52 -6.84 0.54 -11.77
N ILE A 53 -7.12 1.64 -12.48
CA ILE A 53 -7.45 2.95 -11.89
C ILE A 53 -8.58 2.87 -10.85
N PRO A 54 -9.74 2.21 -11.12
CA PRO A 54 -10.81 2.15 -10.14
C PRO A 54 -10.41 1.41 -8.86
N LEU A 55 -9.65 0.32 -8.98
CA LEU A 55 -9.18 -0.46 -7.83
C LEU A 55 -8.08 0.26 -7.05
N VAL A 56 -7.16 0.93 -7.74
CA VAL A 56 -6.12 1.75 -7.13
C VAL A 56 -6.77 2.86 -6.31
N ARG A 57 -7.73 3.60 -6.87
CA ARG A 57 -8.46 4.64 -6.14
C ARG A 57 -9.13 4.08 -4.88
N LEU A 58 -9.89 3.00 -5.02
CA LEU A 58 -10.58 2.35 -3.90
C LEU A 58 -9.63 1.94 -2.77
N LEU A 59 -8.46 1.40 -3.11
CA LEU A 59 -7.48 0.97 -2.11
C LEU A 59 -6.72 2.15 -1.50
N LEU A 60 -6.45 3.22 -2.28
CA LEU A 60 -5.86 4.44 -1.78
C LEU A 60 -6.78 5.18 -0.81
N ASP A 61 -8.08 5.23 -1.07
CA ASP A 61 -9.06 5.84 -0.15
C ASP A 61 -9.05 5.13 1.23
N ARG A 62 -8.91 3.79 1.22
CA ARG A 62 -8.79 2.99 2.46
C ARG A 62 -7.44 3.19 3.15
N ALA A 63 -6.36 3.25 2.39
CA ALA A 63 -5.02 3.53 2.91
C ALA A 63 -4.97 4.92 3.57
N HIS A 64 -5.60 5.91 2.95
CA HIS A 64 -5.74 7.26 3.48
C HIS A 64 -6.52 7.27 4.80
N THR A 65 -7.66 6.58 4.86
CA THR A 65 -8.45 6.44 6.10
C THR A 65 -7.61 5.82 7.23
N TRP A 66 -6.84 4.78 6.92
CA TRP A 66 -5.96 4.16 7.91
C TRP A 66 -4.87 5.12 8.41
N LEU A 67 -4.25 5.92 7.51
CA LEU A 67 -3.24 6.91 7.87
C LEU A 67 -3.77 7.99 8.81
N LEU A 68 -4.97 8.53 8.54
CA LEU A 68 -5.59 9.52 9.42
C LEU A 68 -5.79 8.98 10.85
N ASN A 69 -6.15 7.70 10.98
CA ASN A 69 -6.30 7.07 12.29
C ASN A 69 -4.95 6.84 13.01
N GLN A 70 -3.81 6.92 12.31
CA GLN A 70 -2.49 6.86 12.96
C GLN A 70 -2.05 8.23 13.48
N ASP A 71 -2.56 9.33 12.89
CA ASP A 71 -2.29 10.69 13.36
C ASP A 71 -3.13 11.05 14.60
N ASP A 72 -4.22 10.32 14.84
CA ASP A 72 -5.13 10.49 15.99
C ASP A 72 -4.75 9.62 17.20
N GLU A 73 -3.55 9.02 17.20
CA GLU A 73 -3.00 8.34 18.39
C GLU A 73 -2.60 9.41 19.41
N PRO A 74 -3.26 9.49 20.58
CA PRO A 74 -2.95 10.51 21.58
C PRO A 74 -1.52 10.28 22.09
N LEU A 75 -0.73 11.36 22.08
CA LEU A 75 0.62 11.42 22.66
C LEU A 75 0.66 10.92 24.12
#